data_AF-A0A5N1JB37-F1
#
_entry.id   AF-A0A5N1JB37-F1
#
_cell.length_a   1.000
_cell.length_b   1.000
_cell.length_c   1.000
_cell.angle_alpha   90.00
_cell.angle_beta   90.00
_cell.angle_gamma   90.00
#
_symmetry.space_group_name_H-M   'P 1'
#
loop_
_entity.id
_entity.type
_entity.pdbx_description
1 polymer ?
#
loop_
_entity_poly.entity_id
_entity_poly.type
_entity_poly.pdbx_seq_one_letter_code
_entity_poly.pdbx_strand_id
1 'polypeptide(L)'
;MAGSTFRKFKLSGLTLLTHTVLWLAVLGPTIIFFGSKFRILPADKILATILGMTVLSVVPVYLNYLLLVPRFLRQENYRFYALYIFAVLLIFGLLKGYLTLLVYLHVLQKGYVPTLLYLTFVSTVELLIMVFLFTASQLGIHWLAERKLRKAQELEQLKSEVQYLKAQINPHFLFNTLNNLYALTLTKSDKAPLMVLKLAEMMEYMVYHSNEELVPLQKELDYLQHYIALEKLRSQKPENITFEVSGTYETSRIAPLLLLPFIENGFKHGIHALGSEAKLNIKILIEANTLQLQMKNSMNRFGAEANPSEAGGFGMDNVRKRLQYLYAGQHELETKAADGFYLVNLNLPLA
;
A
#
# COMPACT_ATOMS: atom_id res chain seq x y z
N MET A 1 -14.90 -8.26 8.04
CA MET A 1 -15.43 -9.51 7.46
C MET A 1 -14.26 -10.41 7.08
N ALA A 2 -14.06 -11.50 7.82
CA ALA A 2 -12.98 -12.45 7.62
C ALA A 2 -13.35 -13.43 6.49
N GLY A 3 -12.90 -13.12 5.27
CA GLY A 3 -13.04 -14.00 4.11
C GLY A 3 -12.03 -15.15 4.18
N SER A 4 -12.52 -16.32 4.59
CA SER A 4 -11.80 -17.60 4.53
C SER A 4 -11.46 -17.94 3.08
N THR A 5 -10.25 -17.61 2.65
CA THR A 5 -9.69 -18.14 1.41
C THR A 5 -9.01 -19.48 1.70
N PHE A 6 -9.72 -20.56 1.44
CA PHE A 6 -9.08 -21.85 1.11
C PHE A 6 -8.30 -21.65 -0.19
N ARG A 7 -7.10 -21.07 -0.10
CA ARG A 7 -6.14 -21.06 -1.21
C ARG A 7 -5.85 -22.52 -1.55
N LYS A 8 -6.19 -22.95 -2.77
CA LYS A 8 -5.77 -24.23 -3.35
C LYS A 8 -4.27 -24.39 -3.08
N PHE A 9 -3.91 -25.38 -2.27
CA PHE A 9 -2.53 -25.73 -1.96
C PHE A 9 -1.89 -26.30 -3.24
N LYS A 10 -1.46 -25.45 -4.17
CA LYS A 10 -0.47 -25.86 -5.17
C LYS A 10 0.84 -25.98 -4.42
N LEU A 11 1.24 -27.22 -4.10
CA LEU A 11 2.58 -27.53 -3.63
C LEU A 11 3.56 -26.95 -4.64
N SER A 12 4.29 -25.92 -4.24
CA SER A 12 5.33 -25.35 -5.10
C SER A 12 6.42 -26.41 -5.34
N GLY A 13 7.12 -26.35 -6.48
CA GLY A 13 8.24 -27.26 -6.74
C GLY A 13 9.31 -27.23 -5.63
N LEU A 14 9.48 -26.06 -5.01
CA LEU A 14 10.33 -25.88 -3.83
C LEU A 14 9.82 -26.68 -2.62
N THR A 15 8.51 -26.66 -2.35
CA THR A 15 7.92 -27.41 -1.23
C THR A 15 8.10 -28.93 -1.41
N LEU A 16 7.86 -29.43 -2.63
CA LEU A 16 8.06 -30.85 -2.92
C LEU A 16 9.52 -31.25 -2.72
N LEU A 17 10.46 -30.46 -3.26
CA LEU A 17 11.89 -30.68 -3.07
C LEU A 17 12.27 -30.70 -1.58
N THR A 18 11.78 -29.73 -0.80
CA THR A 18 12.07 -29.69 0.65
C THR A 18 11.55 -30.91 1.38
N HIS A 19 10.34 -31.39 1.07
CA HIS A 19 9.78 -32.57 1.72
C HIS A 19 10.58 -33.82 1.38
N THR A 20 10.96 -34.00 0.11
CA THR A 20 11.81 -35.12 -0.32
C THR A 20 13.17 -35.11 0.39
N VAL A 21 13.82 -33.95 0.47
CA VAL A 21 15.10 -33.80 1.17
C VAL A 21 14.95 -34.12 2.66
N LEU A 22 13.90 -33.64 3.32
CA LEU A 22 13.66 -33.90 4.74
C LEU A 22 13.43 -35.39 5.03
N TRP A 23 12.63 -36.08 4.21
CA TRP A 23 12.44 -37.52 4.34
C TRP A 23 13.75 -38.29 4.14
N LEU A 24 14.53 -37.97 3.10
CA LEU A 24 15.81 -38.62 2.85
C LEU A 24 16.84 -38.36 3.95
N ALA A 25 16.88 -37.14 4.51
CA ALA A 25 17.82 -36.75 5.55
C ALA A 25 17.64 -37.53 6.85
N VAL A 26 16.44 -38.05 7.12
CA VAL A 26 16.15 -38.84 8.32
C VAL A 26 16.12 -40.34 8.02
N LEU A 27 15.65 -40.76 6.84
CA LEU A 27 15.63 -42.18 6.43
C LEU A 27 17.03 -42.74 6.16
N GLY A 28 17.93 -41.96 5.59
CA GLY A 28 19.31 -42.42 5.31
C GLY A 28 20.04 -42.87 6.58
N PRO A 29 20.15 -42.01 7.61
CA PRO A 29 20.80 -42.36 8.88
C PRO A 29 20.13 -43.52 9.61
N THR A 30 18.79 -43.63 9.59
CA THR A 30 18.08 -44.73 10.25
C THR A 30 18.35 -46.07 9.57
N ILE A 31 18.38 -46.13 8.24
CA ILE A 31 18.76 -47.33 7.48
C ILE A 31 20.19 -47.77 7.83
N ILE A 32 21.15 -46.84 7.83
CA ILE A 32 22.55 -47.13 8.17
C ILE A 32 22.65 -47.63 9.62
N PHE A 33 21.96 -46.97 10.55
CA PHE A 33 21.97 -47.32 11.96
C PHE A 33 21.46 -48.74 12.20
N PHE A 34 20.27 -49.07 11.70
CA PHE A 34 19.68 -50.40 11.85
C PHE A 34 20.48 -51.49 11.12
N GLY A 35 20.98 -51.21 9.91
CA GLY A 35 21.85 -52.12 9.17
C GLY A 35 23.17 -52.42 9.89
N SER A 36 23.72 -51.45 10.63
CA SER A 36 24.95 -51.66 11.42
C SER A 36 24.73 -52.46 12.70
N LYS A 37 23.62 -52.22 13.41
CA LYS A 37 23.30 -52.83 14.72
C LYS A 37 22.73 -54.24 14.62
N PHE A 38 22.04 -54.58 13.52
CA PHE A 38 21.31 -55.84 13.37
C PHE A 38 21.77 -56.66 12.16
N ARG A 39 23.08 -56.72 11.90
CA ARG A 39 23.67 -57.48 10.77
C ARG A 39 23.30 -58.97 10.71
N ILE A 40 22.85 -59.54 11.83
CA ILE A 40 22.49 -60.96 11.98
C ILE A 40 21.06 -61.22 11.48
N LEU A 41 20.23 -60.17 11.32
CA LEU A 41 18.85 -60.31 10.84
C LEU A 41 18.77 -60.27 9.31
N PRO A 42 17.78 -60.97 8.70
CA PRO A 42 17.47 -60.85 7.28
C PRO A 42 17.17 -59.40 6.87
N ALA A 43 17.77 -58.94 5.78
CA ALA A 43 17.68 -57.55 5.33
C ALA A 43 16.23 -57.11 4.99
N ASP A 44 15.41 -58.01 4.47
CA ASP A 44 13.99 -57.82 4.19
C ASP A 44 13.19 -57.49 5.45
N LYS A 45 13.47 -58.16 6.58
CA LYS A 45 12.79 -57.91 7.86
C LYS A 45 13.19 -56.58 8.48
N ILE A 46 14.46 -56.20 8.38
CA ILE A 46 14.95 -54.88 8.81
C ILE A 46 14.28 -53.78 7.98
N LEU A 47 14.24 -53.95 6.65
CA LEU A 47 13.63 -52.99 5.74
C LEU A 47 12.13 -52.82 5.98
N ALA A 48 11.39 -53.93 6.15
CA ALA A 48 9.96 -53.90 6.45
C ALA A 48 9.66 -53.17 7.77
N THR A 49 10.52 -53.33 8.78
CA THR A 49 10.41 -52.65 10.07
C THR A 49 10.60 -51.13 9.92
N ILE A 50 11.66 -50.72 9.23
CA ILE A 50 11.96 -49.30 8.98
C ILE A 50 10.81 -48.67 8.18
N LEU A 51 10.34 -49.33 7.12
CA LEU A 51 9.22 -48.84 6.31
C LEU A 51 7.93 -48.72 7.13
N GLY A 52 7.61 -49.71 7.96
CA GLY A 52 6.45 -49.65 8.86
C GLY A 52 6.52 -48.49 9.85
N MET A 53 7.68 -48.28 10.47
CA MET A 53 7.91 -47.13 11.38
C MET A 53 7.86 -45.79 10.64
N THR A 54 8.34 -45.75 9.40
CA THR A 54 8.31 -44.56 8.53
C THR A 54 6.90 -44.19 8.15
N VAL A 55 6.11 -45.15 7.65
CA VAL A 55 4.70 -44.95 7.25
C VAL A 55 3.88 -44.42 8.44
N LEU A 56 4.12 -44.97 9.63
CA LEU A 56 3.45 -44.51 10.84
C LEU A 56 3.83 -43.07 11.23
N SER A 57 4.96 -42.56 10.76
CA SER A 57 5.42 -41.18 10.97
C SER A 57 4.84 -40.19 9.95
N VAL A 58 4.37 -40.66 8.78
CA VAL A 58 3.80 -39.80 7.73
C VAL A 58 2.57 -39.06 8.25
N VAL A 59 1.63 -39.77 8.87
CA VAL A 59 0.37 -39.20 9.37
C VAL A 59 0.61 -38.03 10.34
N PRO A 60 1.35 -38.18 11.46
CA PRO A 60 1.54 -37.09 12.42
C PRO A 60 2.34 -35.91 11.84
N VAL A 61 3.29 -36.17 10.93
CA VAL A 61 4.08 -35.11 10.27
C VAL A 61 3.19 -34.24 9.39
N TYR A 62 2.38 -34.85 8.51
CA TYR A 62 1.50 -34.08 7.62
C TYR A 62 0.28 -33.51 8.35
N LEU A 63 -0.22 -34.16 9.40
CA LEU A 63 -1.24 -33.60 10.29
C LEU A 63 -0.72 -32.33 10.97
N ASN A 64 0.52 -32.36 11.48
CA ASN A 64 1.18 -31.18 12.03
C ASN A 64 1.35 -30.08 10.97
N TYR A 65 1.91 -30.42 9.82
CA TYR A 65 2.24 -29.47 8.75
C TYR A 65 0.99 -28.81 8.12
N LEU A 66 -0.04 -29.59 7.78
CA LEU A 66 -1.19 -29.11 7.03
C LEU A 66 -2.29 -28.48 7.88
N LEU A 67 -2.46 -28.93 9.13
CA LEU A 67 -3.58 -28.51 9.95
C LEU A 67 -3.14 -27.70 11.16
N LEU A 68 -2.07 -28.10 11.85
CA LEU A 68 -1.88 -27.67 13.23
C LEU A 68 -0.90 -26.52 13.39
N VAL A 69 0.19 -26.53 12.62
CA VAL A 69 1.02 -25.34 12.47
C VAL A 69 0.17 -24.17 11.91
N PRO A 70 -0.66 -24.36 10.87
CA PRO A 70 -1.62 -23.34 10.43
C PRO A 70 -2.63 -22.86 11.46
N ARG A 71 -3.24 -23.78 12.21
CA ARG A 71 -4.39 -23.45 13.08
C ARG A 71 -3.98 -22.97 14.46
N PHE A 72 -2.89 -23.48 15.01
CA PHE A 72 -2.50 -23.20 16.39
C PHE A 72 -1.19 -22.43 16.47
N LEU A 73 -0.12 -22.92 15.84
CA LEU A 73 1.20 -22.29 15.99
C LEU A 73 1.27 -20.90 15.33
N ARG A 74 0.74 -20.76 14.11
CA ARG A 74 0.69 -19.47 13.40
C ARG A 74 -0.33 -18.48 13.96
N GLN A 75 -1.32 -18.95 14.73
CA GLN A 75 -2.28 -18.09 15.42
C GLN A 75 -1.83 -17.79 16.87
N GLU A 76 -0.55 -18.00 17.17
CA GLU A 76 0.06 -17.78 18.49
C GLU A 76 -0.61 -18.55 19.64
N ASN A 77 -1.36 -19.60 19.29
CA ASN A 77 -2.09 -20.39 20.25
C ASN A 77 -1.25 -21.57 20.75
N TYR A 78 -0.19 -21.24 21.49
CA TYR A 78 0.84 -22.20 21.92
C TYR A 78 0.32 -23.27 22.88
N ARG A 79 -0.72 -22.97 23.68
CA ARG A 79 -1.31 -23.91 24.64
C ARG A 79 -1.91 -25.12 23.94
N PHE A 80 -2.75 -24.88 22.94
CA PHE A 80 -3.37 -25.98 22.17
C PHE A 80 -2.36 -26.69 21.27
N TYR A 81 -1.36 -25.97 20.75
CA TYR A 81 -0.27 -26.61 20.01
C TYR A 81 0.53 -27.57 20.89
N ALA A 82 0.89 -27.17 22.12
CA ALA A 82 1.60 -28.01 23.08
C ALA A 82 0.78 -29.25 23.48
N LEU A 83 -0.52 -29.08 23.76
CA LEU A 83 -1.42 -30.20 24.06
C LEU A 83 -1.50 -31.20 22.90
N TYR A 84 -1.54 -30.71 21.67
CA TYR A 84 -1.52 -31.57 20.50
C TYR A 84 -0.20 -32.32 20.33
N ILE A 85 0.94 -31.63 20.46
CA ILE A 85 2.26 -32.29 20.36
C ILE A 85 2.35 -33.40 21.41
N PHE A 86 1.88 -33.14 22.63
CA PHE A 86 1.77 -34.17 23.66
C PHE A 86 0.87 -35.34 23.23
N ALA A 87 -0.32 -35.08 22.69
CA ALA A 87 -1.24 -36.10 22.21
C ALA A 87 -0.65 -36.95 21.08
N VAL A 88 0.07 -36.34 20.13
CA VAL A 88 0.79 -37.06 19.07
C VAL A 88 1.86 -37.96 19.64
N LEU A 89 2.67 -37.45 20.56
CA LEU A 89 3.74 -38.23 21.15
C LEU A 89 3.20 -39.42 21.93
N LEU A 90 2.09 -39.22 22.66
CA LEU A 90 1.44 -40.29 23.39
C LEU A 90 0.85 -41.34 22.42
N ILE A 91 0.02 -40.94 21.47
CA ILE A 91 -0.67 -41.88 20.56
C ILE A 91 0.32 -42.58 19.63
N PHE A 92 1.15 -41.82 18.91
CA PHE A 92 2.08 -42.38 17.92
C PHE A 92 3.31 -43.02 18.57
N GLY A 93 3.72 -42.57 19.77
CA GLY A 93 4.73 -43.27 20.56
C GLY A 93 4.25 -44.65 21.00
N LEU A 94 3.01 -44.77 21.49
CA LEU A 94 2.42 -46.07 21.84
C LEU A 94 2.24 -46.98 20.61
N LEU A 95 1.75 -46.45 19.49
CA LEU A 95 1.64 -47.20 18.23
C LEU A 95 3.00 -47.69 17.73
N LYS A 96 4.04 -46.84 17.77
CA LYS A 96 5.41 -47.22 17.41
C LYS A 96 5.97 -48.28 18.36
N GLY A 97 5.73 -48.15 19.67
CA GLY A 97 6.13 -49.14 20.66
C GLY A 97 5.46 -50.49 20.43
N TYR A 98 4.16 -50.50 20.14
CA TYR A 98 3.41 -51.71 19.79
C TYR A 98 3.94 -52.37 18.50
N LEU A 99 4.18 -51.59 17.44
CA LEU A 99 4.75 -52.12 16.20
C LEU A 99 6.17 -52.69 16.44
N THR A 100 6.99 -51.99 17.23
CA THR A 100 8.32 -52.46 17.63
C THR A 100 8.23 -53.76 18.42
N LEU A 101 7.25 -53.91 19.31
CA LEU A 101 7.01 -55.14 20.07
C LEU A 101 6.62 -56.31 19.14
N LEU A 102 5.72 -56.10 18.17
CA LEU A 102 5.35 -57.13 17.20
C LEU A 102 6.56 -57.62 16.40
N VAL A 103 7.37 -56.69 15.90
CA VAL A 103 8.62 -57.01 15.18
C VAL A 103 9.59 -57.74 16.11
N TYR A 104 9.77 -57.25 17.33
CA TYR A 104 10.68 -57.84 18.31
C TYR A 104 10.31 -59.30 18.62
N LEU A 105 9.03 -59.60 18.83
CA LEU A 105 8.53 -60.95 19.11
C LEU A 105 8.65 -61.88 17.89
N HIS A 106 8.45 -61.36 16.68
CA HIS A 106 8.47 -62.15 15.45
C HIS A 106 9.88 -62.40 14.88
N VAL A 107 10.83 -61.49 15.15
CA VAL A 107 12.14 -61.46 14.47
C VAL A 107 13.31 -61.78 15.40
N LEU A 108 13.28 -61.36 16.67
CA LEU A 108 14.44 -61.41 17.57
C LEU A 108 14.44 -62.57 18.59
N GLN A 109 13.46 -63.49 18.53
CA GLN A 109 13.30 -64.67 19.42
C GLN A 109 13.68 -64.38 20.89
N LYS A 110 12.70 -63.92 21.69
CA LYS A 110 12.66 -63.76 23.17
C LYS A 110 14.01 -63.60 23.91
N GLY A 111 14.25 -62.43 24.56
CA GLY A 111 15.14 -62.41 25.74
C GLY A 111 15.77 -61.09 26.23
N TYR A 112 15.52 -59.94 25.61
CA TYR A 112 16.22 -58.68 25.90
C TYR A 112 15.31 -57.44 25.84
N VAL A 113 14.62 -57.17 26.95
CA VAL A 113 13.75 -55.99 27.16
C VAL A 113 14.48 -54.65 26.90
N PRO A 114 15.76 -54.46 27.25
CA PRO A 114 16.47 -53.21 26.96
C PRO A 114 16.52 -52.84 25.47
N THR A 115 16.56 -53.84 24.58
CA THR A 115 16.58 -53.62 23.13
C THR A 115 15.25 -53.05 22.62
N LEU A 116 14.12 -53.54 23.12
CA LEU A 116 12.79 -53.04 22.75
C LEU A 116 12.58 -51.58 23.16
N LEU A 117 12.96 -51.24 24.40
CA LEU A 117 12.88 -49.87 24.92
C LEU A 117 13.75 -48.92 24.11
N TYR A 118 14.98 -49.34 23.79
CA TYR A 118 15.90 -48.55 22.98
C TYR A 118 15.37 -48.28 21.56
N LEU A 119 14.83 -49.29 20.88
CA LEU A 119 14.26 -49.13 19.52
C LEU A 119 13.01 -48.23 19.51
N THR A 120 12.16 -48.37 20.54
CA THR A 120 10.99 -47.51 20.72
C THR A 120 11.41 -46.06 20.98
N PHE A 121 12.44 -45.86 21.80
CA PHE A 121 13.01 -44.55 22.08
C PHE A 121 13.57 -43.90 20.81
N VAL A 122 14.43 -44.60 20.06
CA VAL A 122 15.03 -44.09 18.81
C VAL A 122 13.97 -43.70 17.79
N SER A 123 12.96 -44.56 17.57
CA SER A 123 11.88 -44.27 16.62
C SER A 123 10.95 -43.14 17.07
N THR A 124 10.81 -42.90 18.38
CA THR A 124 10.07 -41.76 18.93
C THR A 124 10.86 -40.45 18.76
N VAL A 125 12.17 -40.48 19.02
CA VAL A 125 13.07 -39.35 18.78
C VAL A 125 13.11 -38.97 17.29
N GLU A 126 13.12 -39.96 16.40
CA GLU A 126 13.01 -39.75 14.95
C GLU A 126 11.74 -38.97 14.57
N LEU A 127 10.58 -39.35 15.15
CA LEU A 127 9.32 -38.65 14.92
C LEU A 127 9.39 -37.19 15.40
N LEU A 128 9.97 -36.95 16.57
CA LEU A 128 10.17 -35.59 17.10
C LEU A 128 11.03 -34.74 16.16
N ILE A 129 12.14 -35.29 15.67
CA ILE A 129 13.02 -34.61 14.71
C ILE A 129 12.24 -34.29 13.44
N MET A 130 11.45 -35.23 12.91
CA MET A 130 10.62 -34.99 11.72
C MET A 130 9.59 -33.89 11.93
N VAL A 131 8.83 -33.94 13.01
CA VAL A 131 7.84 -32.91 13.34
C VAL A 131 8.52 -31.54 13.48
N PHE A 132 9.68 -31.49 14.12
CA PHE A 132 10.47 -30.26 14.24
C PHE A 132 10.95 -29.73 12.88
N LEU A 133 11.59 -30.56 12.05
CA LEU A 133 12.12 -30.15 10.75
C LEU A 133 11.03 -29.69 9.78
N PHE A 134 9.89 -30.40 9.75
CA PHE A 134 8.73 -29.98 8.95
C PHE A 134 8.12 -28.68 9.46
N THR A 135 8.04 -28.48 10.78
CA THR A 135 7.58 -27.21 11.37
C THR A 135 8.54 -26.07 11.02
N ALA A 136 9.85 -26.26 11.20
CA ALA A 136 10.88 -25.27 10.91
C ALA A 136 10.89 -24.88 9.42
N SER A 137 10.82 -25.86 8.52
CA SER A 137 10.76 -25.59 7.07
C SER A 137 9.48 -24.84 6.68
N GLN A 138 8.34 -25.20 7.26
CA GLN A 138 7.08 -24.49 7.02
C GLN A 138 7.15 -23.04 7.48
N LEU A 139 7.65 -22.79 8.69
CA LEU A 139 7.82 -21.45 9.24
C LEU A 139 8.81 -20.63 8.40
N GLY A 140 9.92 -21.24 7.96
CA GLY A 140 10.91 -20.58 7.10
C GLY A 140 10.34 -20.17 5.74
N ILE A 141 9.61 -21.07 5.06
CA ILE A 141 8.96 -20.77 3.78
C ILE A 141 7.90 -19.67 3.96
N HIS A 142 7.10 -19.75 5.03
CA HIS A 142 6.08 -18.75 5.33
C HIS A 142 6.70 -17.38 5.61
N TRP A 143 7.74 -17.32 6.44
CA TRP A 143 8.47 -16.11 6.75
C TRP A 143 9.07 -15.45 5.50
N LEU A 144 9.66 -16.25 4.60
CA LEU A 144 10.17 -15.76 3.32
C LEU A 144 9.05 -15.17 2.45
N ALA A 145 7.88 -15.83 2.40
CA ALA A 145 6.73 -15.33 1.65
C ALA A 145 6.18 -14.02 2.24
N GLU A 146 6.02 -13.93 3.55
CA GLU A 146 5.59 -12.71 4.23
C GLU A 146 6.60 -11.57 4.05
N ARG A 147 7.90 -11.85 4.11
CA ARG A 147 8.95 -10.85 3.89
C ARG A 147 8.89 -10.29 2.47
N LYS A 148 8.65 -11.14 1.47
CA LYS A 148 8.45 -10.69 0.08
C LYS A 148 7.19 -9.84 -0.07
N LEU A 149 6.10 -10.24 0.57
CA LEU A 149 4.85 -9.48 0.55
C LEU A 149 5.01 -8.10 1.20
N ARG A 150 5.62 -8.03 2.39
CA ARG A 150 5.90 -6.77 3.08
C ARG A 150 6.74 -5.82 2.23
N LYS A 151 7.84 -6.32 1.65
CA LYS A 151 8.67 -5.52 0.73
C LYS A 151 7.89 -5.01 -0.49
N ALA A 152 6.99 -5.82 -1.04
CA ALA A 152 6.16 -5.40 -2.16
C ALA A 152 5.19 -4.27 -1.75
N GLN A 153 4.59 -4.37 -0.56
CA GLN A 153 3.71 -3.34 0.00
C GLN A 153 4.47 -2.04 0.28
N GLU A 154 5.66 -2.11 0.88
CA GLU A 154 6.53 -0.94 1.12
C GLU A 154 6.89 -0.24 -0.19
N LEU A 155 7.24 -1.00 -1.24
CA LEU A 155 7.55 -0.45 -2.56
C LEU A 155 6.33 0.21 -3.22
N GLU A 156 5.14 -0.36 -3.03
CA GLU A 156 3.90 0.21 -3.54
C GLU A 156 3.55 1.52 -2.81
N GLN A 157 3.67 1.55 -1.48
CA GLN A 157 3.49 2.75 -0.68
C GLN A 157 4.45 3.87 -1.10
N LEU A 158 5.75 3.56 -1.24
CA LEU A 158 6.74 4.54 -1.67
C LEU A 158 6.44 5.08 -3.08
N LYS A 159 5.99 4.23 -4.01
CA LYS A 159 5.56 4.67 -5.34
C LYS A 159 4.37 5.61 -5.27
N SER A 160 3.37 5.31 -4.43
CA SER A 160 2.21 6.16 -4.23
C SER A 160 2.58 7.51 -3.61
N GLU A 161 3.48 7.52 -2.62
CA GLU A 161 3.98 8.75 -2.01
C GLU A 161 4.74 9.62 -3.02
N VAL A 162 5.63 9.02 -3.83
CA VAL A 162 6.31 9.73 -4.92
C VAL A 162 5.33 10.28 -5.95
N GLN A 163 4.29 9.52 -6.31
CA GLN A 163 3.25 10.00 -7.23
C GLN A 163 2.44 11.15 -6.63
N TYR A 164 2.11 11.06 -5.34
CA TYR A 164 1.42 12.12 -4.61
C TYR A 164 2.25 13.41 -4.59
N LEU A 165 3.54 13.33 -4.22
CA LEU A 165 4.45 14.48 -4.24
C LEU A 165 4.62 15.05 -5.66
N LYS A 166 4.72 14.21 -6.69
CA LYS A 166 4.76 14.67 -8.08
C LYS A 166 3.47 15.37 -8.51
N ALA A 167 2.32 14.92 -8.03
CA ALA A 167 1.03 15.53 -8.36
C ALA A 167 0.84 16.91 -7.72
N GLN A 168 1.56 17.22 -6.63
CA GLN A 168 1.54 18.56 -6.03
C GLN A 168 2.18 19.62 -6.93
N ILE A 169 3.05 19.23 -7.85
CA ILE A 169 3.61 20.12 -8.87
C ILE A 169 2.79 19.94 -10.14
N ASN A 170 2.14 21.00 -10.64
CA ASN A 170 1.50 20.97 -11.96
C ASN A 170 2.57 20.98 -13.06
N PRO A 171 2.94 19.84 -13.69
CA PRO A 171 4.11 19.77 -14.55
C PRO A 171 3.89 20.59 -15.82
N HIS A 172 2.65 20.61 -16.32
CA HIS A 172 2.28 21.39 -17.48
C HIS A 172 2.43 22.90 -17.23
N PHE A 173 1.97 23.40 -16.09
CA PHE A 173 2.21 24.79 -15.70
C PHE A 173 3.69 25.11 -15.62
N LEU A 174 4.49 24.23 -15.00
CA LEU A 174 5.94 24.42 -14.87
C LEU A 174 6.65 24.48 -16.23
N PHE A 175 6.39 23.52 -17.13
CA PHE A 175 6.98 23.51 -18.47
C PHE A 175 6.61 24.77 -19.26
N ASN A 176 5.34 25.19 -19.21
CA ASN A 176 4.90 26.40 -19.91
C ASN A 176 5.53 27.67 -19.34
N THR A 177 5.70 27.73 -18.02
CA THR A 177 6.36 28.85 -17.35
C THR A 177 7.83 28.94 -17.73
N LEU A 178 8.54 27.81 -17.75
CA LEU A 178 9.95 27.75 -18.20
C LEU A 178 10.11 28.10 -19.68
N ASN A 179 9.20 27.65 -20.54
CA ASN A 179 9.22 27.99 -21.98
C ASN A 179 9.02 29.50 -22.21
N ASN A 180 8.11 30.14 -21.48
CA ASN A 180 7.94 31.58 -21.58
C ASN A 180 9.16 32.33 -21.03
N LEU A 181 9.70 31.89 -19.88
CA LEU A 181 10.94 32.44 -19.35
C LEU A 181 12.07 32.37 -20.38
N TYR A 182 12.24 31.23 -21.05
CA TYR A 182 13.21 31.08 -22.13
C TYR A 182 12.98 32.12 -23.24
N ALA A 183 11.75 32.29 -23.71
CA ALA A 183 11.42 33.32 -24.70
C ALA A 183 11.73 34.76 -24.22
N LEU A 184 11.46 35.07 -22.95
CA LEU A 184 11.81 36.37 -22.35
C LEU A 184 13.33 36.57 -22.26
N THR A 185 14.09 35.51 -21.97
CA THR A 185 15.56 35.59 -21.94
C THR A 185 16.16 35.79 -23.33
N LEU A 186 15.60 35.14 -24.37
CA LEU A 186 16.01 35.34 -25.77
C LEU A 186 15.80 36.79 -26.22
N THR A 187 14.70 37.41 -25.77
CA THR A 187 14.36 38.79 -26.09
C THR A 187 14.97 39.82 -25.13
N LYS A 188 15.78 39.39 -24.15
CA LYS A 188 16.37 40.25 -23.10
C LYS A 188 15.34 41.12 -22.39
N SER A 189 14.16 40.55 -22.12
CA SER A 189 13.08 41.29 -21.47
C SER A 189 13.40 41.54 -19.98
N ASP A 190 13.18 42.77 -19.53
CA ASP A 190 13.27 43.16 -18.11
C ASP A 190 12.27 42.42 -17.21
N LYS A 191 11.31 41.69 -17.82
CA LYS A 191 10.34 40.84 -17.10
C LYS A 191 10.91 39.49 -16.67
N ALA A 192 12.01 39.03 -17.27
CA ALA A 192 12.57 37.71 -16.98
C ALA A 192 13.01 37.53 -15.50
N PRO A 193 13.72 38.48 -14.86
CA PRO A 193 14.09 38.36 -13.45
C PRO A 193 12.88 38.24 -12.51
N LEU A 194 11.83 39.04 -12.77
CA LEU A 194 10.59 38.99 -12.00
C LEU A 194 9.89 37.63 -12.13
N MET A 195 9.88 37.06 -13.34
CA MET A 195 9.30 35.74 -13.59
C MET A 195 10.04 34.63 -12.83
N VAL A 196 11.38 34.69 -12.77
CA VAL A 196 12.19 33.75 -11.98
C VAL A 196 11.87 33.85 -10.50
N LEU A 197 11.81 35.08 -9.95
CA LEU A 197 11.51 35.31 -8.54
C LEU A 197 10.12 34.75 -8.17
N LYS A 198 9.08 35.08 -8.95
CA LYS A 198 7.71 34.61 -8.70
C LYS A 198 7.59 33.09 -8.80
N LEU A 199 8.30 32.48 -9.75
CA LEU A 199 8.35 31.02 -9.88
C LEU A 199 9.04 30.38 -8.66
N ALA A 200 10.16 30.94 -8.19
CA ALA A 200 10.88 30.45 -7.02
C ALA A 200 10.02 30.51 -5.75
N GLU A 201 9.34 31.63 -5.51
CA GLU A 201 8.41 31.81 -4.38
C GLU A 201 7.25 30.80 -4.42
N MET A 202 6.69 30.54 -5.62
CA MET A 202 5.66 29.50 -5.77
C MET A 202 6.19 28.09 -5.50
N MET A 203 7.40 27.76 -5.98
CA MET A 203 8.02 26.46 -5.71
C MET A 203 8.29 26.25 -4.22
N GLU A 204 8.77 27.29 -3.53
CA GLU A 204 9.02 27.28 -2.10
C GLU A 204 7.73 26.97 -1.32
N TYR A 205 6.63 27.66 -1.63
CA TYR A 205 5.32 27.35 -1.03
C TYR A 205 4.85 25.92 -1.30
N MET A 206 5.00 25.43 -2.54
CA MET A 206 4.62 24.05 -2.88
C MET A 206 5.46 23.01 -2.11
N VAL A 207 6.74 23.26 -1.90
CA VAL A 207 7.64 22.31 -1.22
C VAL A 207 7.42 22.29 0.29
N TYR A 208 7.24 23.45 0.92
CA TYR A 208 7.21 23.54 2.38
C TYR A 208 5.82 23.64 2.99
N HIS A 209 4.83 24.18 2.27
CA HIS A 209 3.53 24.53 2.86
C HIS A 209 2.35 23.72 2.32
N SER A 210 2.47 23.08 1.16
CA SER A 210 1.35 22.33 0.53
C SER A 210 0.90 21.09 1.30
N ASN A 211 1.75 20.55 2.19
CA ASN A 211 1.50 19.37 3.02
C ASN A 211 1.02 19.70 4.44
N GLU A 212 0.95 20.98 4.81
CA GLU A 212 0.40 21.38 6.10
C GLU A 212 -1.13 21.21 6.12
N GLU A 213 -1.70 20.96 7.30
CA GLU A 213 -3.15 20.87 7.45
C GLU A 213 -3.83 22.22 7.19
N LEU A 214 -3.24 23.29 7.73
CA LEU A 214 -3.68 24.68 7.59
C LEU A 214 -2.47 25.60 7.48
N VAL A 215 -2.58 26.60 6.60
CA VAL A 215 -1.57 27.65 6.40
C VAL A 215 -2.19 29.02 6.70
N PRO A 216 -1.38 30.03 7.07
CA PRO A 216 -1.86 31.41 7.12
C PRO A 216 -2.48 31.81 5.78
N LEU A 217 -3.68 32.41 5.80
CA LEU A 217 -4.41 32.81 4.60
C LEU A 217 -3.57 33.76 3.73
N GLN A 218 -2.75 34.63 4.35
CA GLN A 218 -1.77 35.45 3.65
C GLN A 218 -0.89 34.65 2.68
N LYS A 219 -0.35 33.50 3.09
CA LYS A 219 0.54 32.70 2.23
C LYS A 219 -0.19 32.08 1.04
N GLU A 220 -1.43 31.62 1.25
CA GLU A 220 -2.28 31.14 0.15
C GLU A 220 -2.55 32.29 -0.85
N LEU A 221 -2.89 33.48 -0.36
CA LEU A 221 -3.15 34.65 -1.20
C LEU A 221 -1.91 35.12 -1.97
N ASP A 222 -0.74 35.15 -1.33
CA ASP A 222 0.54 35.47 -1.96
C ASP A 222 0.84 34.48 -3.10
N TYR A 223 0.63 33.18 -2.84
CA TYR A 223 0.79 32.14 -3.85
C TYR A 223 -0.15 32.36 -5.05
N LEU A 224 -1.43 32.65 -4.80
CA LEU A 224 -2.40 32.95 -5.87
C LEU A 224 -2.01 34.19 -6.66
N GLN A 225 -1.53 35.24 -5.98
CA GLN A 225 -1.07 36.46 -6.63
C GLN A 225 0.13 36.20 -7.54
N HIS A 226 1.09 35.38 -7.10
CA HIS A 226 2.23 34.98 -7.92
C HIS A 226 1.80 34.13 -9.12
N TYR A 227 0.90 33.17 -8.92
CA TYR A 227 0.33 32.37 -9.99
C TYR A 227 -0.35 33.24 -11.06
N ILE A 228 -1.24 34.15 -10.63
CA ILE A 228 -1.97 35.06 -11.52
C ILE A 228 -1.01 36.00 -12.25
N ALA A 229 0.04 36.49 -11.59
CA ALA A 229 1.06 37.34 -12.21
C ALA A 229 1.80 36.60 -13.33
N LEU A 230 2.18 35.34 -13.11
CA LEU A 230 2.83 34.50 -14.12
C LEU A 230 1.90 34.21 -15.32
N GLU A 231 0.63 33.90 -15.06
CA GLU A 231 -0.34 33.69 -16.15
C GLU A 231 -0.68 34.99 -16.90
N LYS A 232 -0.70 36.15 -16.22
CA LYS A 232 -0.82 37.47 -16.89
C LYS A 232 0.34 37.74 -17.84
N LEU A 233 1.57 37.38 -17.50
CA LEU A 233 2.72 37.53 -18.40
C LEU A 233 2.61 36.71 -19.69
N ARG A 234 1.84 35.62 -19.66
CA ARG A 234 1.55 34.75 -20.81
C ARG A 234 0.29 35.16 -21.59
N SER A 235 -0.56 35.99 -20.99
CA SER A 235 -1.85 36.36 -21.55
C SER A 235 -1.71 37.45 -22.61
N GLN A 236 -2.48 37.36 -23.70
CA GLN A 236 -2.47 38.38 -24.77
C GLN A 236 -3.02 39.74 -24.30
N LYS A 237 -3.99 39.73 -23.37
CA LYS A 237 -4.62 40.91 -22.77
C LYS A 237 -4.65 40.80 -21.25
N PRO A 238 -3.54 41.07 -20.55
CA PRO A 238 -3.46 40.97 -19.09
C PRO A 238 -4.46 41.88 -18.34
N GLU A 239 -4.91 42.95 -18.98
CA GLU A 239 -5.92 43.89 -18.46
C GLU A 239 -7.31 43.26 -18.28
N ASN A 240 -7.61 42.16 -18.97
CA ASN A 240 -8.87 41.43 -18.84
C ASN A 240 -8.91 40.50 -17.61
N ILE A 241 -7.84 40.45 -16.84
CA ILE A 241 -7.70 39.59 -15.65
C ILE A 241 -7.66 40.48 -14.40
N THR A 242 -8.70 40.43 -13.57
CA THR A 242 -8.78 41.16 -12.31
C THR A 242 -8.70 40.22 -11.12
N PHE A 243 -7.94 40.62 -10.10
CA PHE A 243 -7.79 39.91 -8.83
C PHE A 243 -7.84 40.94 -7.72
N GLU A 244 -8.90 40.87 -6.91
CA GLU A 244 -9.15 41.80 -5.80
C GLU A 244 -9.30 40.99 -4.51
N VAL A 245 -8.58 41.41 -3.46
CA VAL A 245 -8.70 40.85 -2.11
C VAL A 245 -9.05 42.00 -1.18
N SER A 246 -10.06 41.80 -0.33
CA SER A 246 -10.53 42.80 0.62
C SER A 246 -10.93 42.17 1.95
N GLY A 247 -10.82 42.91 3.04
CA GLY A 247 -11.08 42.44 4.41
C GLY A 247 -9.82 42.26 5.25
N THR A 248 -10.00 41.77 6.48
CA THR A 248 -8.91 41.53 7.45
C THR A 248 -8.72 40.04 7.67
N TYR A 249 -7.49 39.55 7.53
CA TYR A 249 -7.19 38.11 7.50
C TYR A 249 -5.83 37.73 8.11
N GLU A 250 -5.22 38.64 8.86
CA GLU A 250 -3.86 38.49 9.42
C GLU A 250 -3.70 37.24 10.30
N THR A 251 -4.75 36.85 11.02
CA THR A 251 -4.77 35.68 11.91
C THR A 251 -5.47 34.47 11.29
N SER A 252 -6.09 34.61 10.12
CA SER A 252 -6.92 33.58 9.52
C SER A 252 -6.10 32.47 8.89
N ARG A 253 -6.60 31.23 8.96
CA ARG A 253 -5.96 30.06 8.33
C ARG A 253 -6.91 29.32 7.39
N ILE A 254 -6.32 28.69 6.36
CA ILE A 254 -7.03 27.95 5.32
C ILE A 254 -6.26 26.68 4.94
N ALA A 255 -6.96 25.67 4.42
CA ALA A 255 -6.30 24.53 3.80
C ALA A 255 -5.48 24.98 2.56
N PRO A 256 -4.21 24.57 2.43
CA PRO A 256 -3.34 25.05 1.36
C PRO A 256 -3.81 24.60 -0.03
N LEU A 257 -3.59 25.43 -1.05
CA LEU A 257 -3.95 25.17 -2.45
C LEU A 257 -5.43 24.86 -2.67
N LEU A 258 -6.32 25.29 -1.77
CA LEU A 258 -7.76 25.02 -1.86
C LEU A 258 -8.40 25.88 -2.95
N LEU A 259 -7.95 27.13 -3.07
CA LEU A 259 -8.52 28.11 -4.00
C LEU A 259 -7.91 27.99 -5.41
N LEU A 260 -6.68 27.47 -5.50
CA LEU A 260 -5.92 27.35 -6.74
C LEU A 260 -6.72 26.68 -7.89
N PRO A 261 -7.41 25.53 -7.70
CA PRO A 261 -8.09 24.85 -8.80
C PRO A 261 -9.21 25.68 -9.45
N PHE A 262 -9.86 26.57 -8.70
CA PHE A 262 -10.84 27.50 -9.28
C PHE A 262 -10.15 28.47 -10.23
N ILE A 263 -9.04 29.06 -9.77
CA ILE A 263 -8.26 30.03 -10.54
C ILE A 263 -7.63 29.36 -11.77
N GLU A 264 -7.03 28.18 -11.63
CA GLU A 264 -6.49 27.40 -12.76
C GLU A 264 -7.57 27.13 -13.82
N ASN A 265 -8.79 26.78 -13.39
CA ASN A 265 -9.90 26.56 -14.31
C ASN A 265 -10.32 27.84 -15.03
N GLY A 266 -10.32 28.99 -14.36
CA GLY A 266 -10.59 30.29 -14.97
C GLY A 266 -9.61 30.63 -16.10
N PHE A 267 -8.32 30.32 -15.91
CA PHE A 267 -7.30 30.48 -16.96
C PHE A 267 -7.45 29.45 -18.08
N LYS A 268 -7.60 28.17 -17.74
CA LYS A 268 -7.66 27.07 -18.70
C LYS A 268 -8.88 27.16 -19.62
N HIS A 269 -10.06 27.36 -19.06
CA HIS A 269 -11.33 27.32 -19.79
C HIS A 269 -11.81 28.71 -20.24
N GLY A 270 -11.27 29.79 -19.65
CA GLY A 270 -11.53 31.16 -20.08
C GLY A 270 -10.39 31.72 -20.93
N ILE A 271 -9.37 32.25 -20.27
CA ILE A 271 -8.29 33.04 -20.90
C ILE A 271 -7.59 32.28 -22.04
N HIS A 272 -7.15 31.05 -21.80
CA HIS A 272 -6.42 30.27 -22.80
C HIS A 272 -7.30 29.71 -23.92
N ALA A 273 -8.57 29.43 -23.63
CA ALA A 273 -9.50 28.85 -24.61
C ALA A 273 -10.08 29.89 -25.56
N LEU A 274 -10.28 31.13 -25.10
CA LEU A 274 -10.98 32.20 -25.83
C LEU A 274 -10.06 33.36 -26.25
N GLY A 275 -8.83 33.42 -25.73
CA GLY A 275 -7.84 34.41 -26.14
C GLY A 275 -8.24 35.85 -25.80
N SER A 276 -8.20 36.73 -26.80
CA SER A 276 -8.27 38.19 -26.62
C SER A 276 -9.64 38.76 -26.21
N GLU A 277 -10.71 37.97 -26.29
CA GLU A 277 -12.06 38.37 -25.85
C GLU A 277 -12.42 37.84 -24.45
N ALA A 278 -11.60 36.95 -23.89
CA ALA A 278 -11.87 36.36 -22.59
C ALA A 278 -11.60 37.35 -21.46
N LYS A 279 -12.44 37.26 -20.43
CA LYS A 279 -12.32 38.00 -19.17
C LYS A 279 -12.29 37.01 -18.01
N LEU A 280 -11.50 37.33 -16.98
CA LEU A 280 -11.43 36.59 -15.73
C LEU A 280 -11.45 37.59 -14.58
N ASN A 281 -12.50 37.57 -13.78
CA ASN A 281 -12.60 38.39 -12.58
C ASN A 281 -12.62 37.48 -11.36
N ILE A 282 -11.73 37.75 -10.41
CA ILE A 282 -11.59 37.01 -9.16
C ILE A 282 -11.68 38.02 -8.03
N LYS A 283 -12.62 37.82 -7.11
CA LYS A 283 -12.78 38.63 -5.91
C LYS A 283 -12.79 37.72 -4.68
N ILE A 284 -12.00 38.10 -3.68
CA ILE A 284 -11.97 37.44 -2.38
C ILE A 284 -12.33 38.49 -1.33
N LEU A 285 -13.42 38.23 -0.61
CA LEU A 285 -13.87 39.04 0.51
C LEU A 285 -13.72 38.23 1.79
N ILE A 286 -13.08 38.82 2.80
CA ILE A 286 -12.93 38.20 4.12
C ILE A 286 -13.65 39.06 5.15
N GLU A 287 -14.72 38.50 5.74
CA GLU A 287 -15.52 39.16 6.76
C GLU A 287 -15.86 38.14 7.86
N ALA A 288 -15.70 38.53 9.13
CA ALA A 288 -16.06 37.71 10.30
C ALA A 288 -15.58 36.24 10.22
N ASN A 289 -14.29 36.03 9.94
CA ASN A 289 -13.67 34.70 9.74
C ASN A 289 -14.35 33.84 8.66
N THR A 290 -15.02 34.46 7.69
CA THR A 290 -15.57 33.77 6.52
C THR A 290 -14.86 34.27 5.29
N LEU A 291 -14.42 33.35 4.44
CA LEU A 291 -13.90 33.66 3.11
C LEU A 291 -15.02 33.47 2.09
N GLN A 292 -15.27 34.52 1.31
CA GLN A 292 -16.11 34.49 0.14
C GLN A 292 -15.25 34.68 -1.11
N LEU A 293 -15.17 33.64 -1.95
CA LEU A 293 -14.58 33.69 -3.29
C LEU A 293 -15.70 33.85 -4.32
N GLN A 294 -15.59 34.90 -5.14
CA GLN A 294 -16.43 35.12 -6.32
C GLN A 294 -15.54 35.12 -7.56
N MET A 295 -15.78 34.20 -8.48
CA MET A 295 -15.06 34.14 -9.76
C MET A 295 -16.04 34.18 -10.93
N LYS A 296 -15.70 34.97 -11.94
CA LYS A 296 -16.42 35.05 -13.21
C LYS A 296 -15.44 34.97 -14.36
N ASN A 297 -15.48 33.89 -15.13
CA ASN A 297 -14.68 33.73 -16.34
C ASN A 297 -15.55 33.58 -17.59
N SER A 298 -15.08 34.10 -18.72
CA SER A 298 -15.72 33.82 -20.02
C SER A 298 -15.70 32.31 -20.30
N MET A 299 -16.76 31.79 -20.91
CA MET A 299 -16.86 30.40 -21.37
C MET A 299 -17.39 30.36 -22.81
N ASN A 300 -17.01 29.33 -23.55
CA ASN A 300 -17.49 29.17 -24.92
C ASN A 300 -18.98 28.77 -24.92
N ARG A 301 -19.82 29.48 -25.71
CA ARG A 301 -21.27 29.25 -25.82
C ARG A 301 -21.62 27.88 -26.40
N PHE A 302 -20.74 27.28 -27.20
CA PHE A 302 -21.00 26.00 -27.87
C PHE A 302 -20.98 24.76 -26.96
N GLY A 303 -20.78 24.93 -25.64
CA GLY A 303 -20.89 23.86 -24.63
C GLY A 303 -22.10 23.97 -23.70
N ALA A 304 -23.07 24.84 -24.01
CA ALA A 304 -24.22 25.13 -23.14
C ALA A 304 -25.20 23.96 -22.93
N GLU A 305 -25.04 22.85 -23.65
CA GLU A 305 -25.83 21.61 -23.49
C GLU A 305 -25.14 20.54 -22.62
N ALA A 306 -23.89 20.75 -22.19
CA ALA A 306 -23.25 19.84 -21.26
C ALA A 306 -23.74 20.12 -19.84
N ASN A 307 -24.22 19.08 -19.15
CA ASN A 307 -24.60 19.17 -17.74
C ASN A 307 -23.49 19.88 -16.93
N PRO A 308 -23.81 20.71 -15.92
CA PRO A 308 -22.81 21.35 -15.05
C PRO A 308 -21.86 20.35 -14.37
N SER A 309 -22.30 19.09 -14.21
CA SER A 309 -21.49 17.97 -13.73
C SER A 309 -20.47 17.44 -14.74
N GLU A 310 -20.64 17.70 -16.04
CA GLU A 310 -19.74 17.28 -17.12
C GLU A 310 -18.82 18.41 -17.60
N ALA A 311 -19.23 19.68 -17.45
CA ALA A 311 -18.41 20.84 -17.80
C ALA A 311 -17.29 21.13 -16.78
N GLY A 312 -17.46 20.70 -15.52
CA GLY A 312 -16.40 20.73 -14.52
C GLY A 312 -15.47 19.56 -14.71
N GLY A 313 -14.38 19.74 -15.47
CA GLY A 313 -13.37 18.69 -15.63
C GLY A 313 -12.86 18.14 -14.29
N PHE A 314 -12.08 17.04 -14.33
CA PHE A 314 -11.54 16.28 -13.19
C PHE A 314 -11.06 17.11 -11.97
N GLY A 315 -10.64 18.36 -12.15
CA GLY A 315 -10.28 19.29 -11.07
C GLY A 315 -11.43 19.69 -10.14
N MET A 316 -12.65 19.96 -10.64
CA MET A 316 -13.75 20.43 -9.78
C MET A 316 -14.34 19.35 -8.89
N ASP A 317 -14.40 18.10 -9.36
CA ASP A 317 -14.85 16.98 -8.54
C ASP A 317 -13.89 16.68 -7.39
N ASN A 318 -12.58 16.86 -7.62
CA ASN A 318 -11.58 16.73 -6.57
C ASN A 318 -11.71 17.84 -5.53
N VAL A 319 -11.99 19.08 -5.96
CA VAL A 319 -12.22 20.21 -5.05
C VAL A 319 -13.47 19.99 -4.20
N ARG A 320 -14.59 19.56 -4.80
CA ARG A 320 -15.83 19.26 -4.06
C ARG A 320 -15.59 18.19 -2.99
N LYS A 321 -14.90 17.09 -3.34
CA LYS A 321 -14.54 16.04 -2.38
C LYS A 321 -13.64 16.58 -1.27
N ARG A 322 -12.67 17.44 -1.61
CA ARG A 322 -11.74 18.04 -0.65
C ARG A 322 -12.46 19.00 0.31
N LEU A 323 -13.38 19.83 -0.19
CA LEU A 323 -14.24 20.69 0.62
C LEU A 323 -15.14 19.87 1.55
N GLN A 324 -15.74 18.78 1.05
CA GLN A 324 -16.56 17.88 1.85
C GLN A 324 -15.77 17.20 2.97
N TYR A 325 -14.48 16.89 2.74
CA TYR A 325 -13.63 16.26 3.73
C TYR A 325 -13.12 17.26 4.79
N LEU A 326 -12.71 18.45 4.37
CA LEU A 326 -12.06 19.44 5.26
C LEU A 326 -13.05 20.39 5.94
N TYR A 327 -14.17 20.70 5.29
CA TYR A 327 -15.16 21.69 5.73
C TYR A 327 -16.57 21.10 5.74
N ALA A 328 -16.71 19.85 6.19
CA ALA A 328 -17.95 19.09 6.12
C ALA A 328 -19.14 19.86 6.74
N GLY A 329 -20.16 20.18 5.92
CA GLY A 329 -21.36 20.90 6.36
C GLY A 329 -21.14 22.36 6.75
N GLN A 330 -19.94 22.91 6.50
CA GLN A 330 -19.56 24.27 6.86
C GLN A 330 -19.23 25.15 5.65
N HIS A 331 -19.28 24.61 4.42
CA HIS A 331 -19.01 25.36 3.21
C HIS A 331 -20.22 25.36 2.27
N GLU A 332 -20.30 26.39 1.44
CA GLU A 332 -21.26 26.50 0.35
C GLU A 332 -20.51 26.75 -0.95
N LEU A 333 -20.72 25.90 -1.95
CA LEU A 333 -20.14 26.06 -3.28
C LEU A 333 -21.26 26.06 -4.32
N GLU A 334 -21.43 27.19 -5.00
CA GLU A 334 -22.34 27.35 -6.12
C GLU A 334 -21.57 27.59 -7.41
N THR A 335 -21.94 26.87 -8.47
CA THR A 335 -21.38 27.09 -9.81
C THR A 335 -22.48 27.25 -10.82
N LYS A 336 -22.40 28.26 -11.68
CA LYS A 336 -23.43 28.54 -12.70
C LYS A 336 -22.80 28.89 -14.04
N ALA A 337 -23.32 28.30 -15.11
CA ALA A 337 -23.02 28.70 -16.48
C ALA A 337 -24.19 29.53 -17.01
N ALA A 338 -23.96 30.81 -17.34
CA ALA A 338 -24.99 31.70 -17.88
C ALA A 338 -24.38 32.81 -18.75
N ASP A 339 -25.05 33.19 -19.83
CA ASP A 339 -24.73 34.34 -20.67
C ASP A 339 -23.30 34.34 -21.26
N GLY A 340 -22.71 33.16 -21.46
CA GLY A 340 -21.31 33.03 -21.91
C GLY A 340 -20.28 33.22 -20.79
N PHE A 341 -20.70 33.15 -19.54
CA PHE A 341 -19.83 33.16 -18.36
C PHE A 341 -20.03 31.93 -17.48
N TYR A 342 -18.94 31.48 -16.90
CA TYR A 342 -18.93 30.53 -15.79
C TYR A 342 -18.67 31.29 -14.50
N LEU A 343 -19.55 31.08 -13.53
CA LEU A 343 -19.59 31.73 -12.23
C LEU A 343 -19.30 30.70 -11.15
N VAL A 344 -18.45 31.07 -10.20
CA VAL A 344 -18.16 30.30 -8.99
C VAL A 344 -18.35 31.22 -7.79
N ASN A 345 -19.18 30.80 -6.85
CA ASN A 345 -19.31 31.41 -5.54
C ASN A 345 -18.99 30.35 -4.49
N LEU A 346 -17.96 30.59 -3.68
CA LEU A 346 -17.56 29.72 -2.59
C LEU A 346 -17.57 30.51 -1.29
N ASN A 347 -18.29 30.02 -0.29
CA ASN A 347 -18.25 30.52 1.07
C ASN A 347 -17.72 29.41 1.98
N LEU A 348 -16.76 29.73 2.84
CA LEU A 348 -16.27 28.79 3.87
C LEU A 348 -15.74 29.54 5.10
N PRO A 349 -15.79 28.93 6.29
CA PRO A 349 -15.18 29.48 7.48
C PRO A 349 -13.66 29.33 7.41
N LEU A 350 -12.97 30.32 7.94
CA LEU A 350 -11.55 30.34 8.20
C LEU A 350 -11.31 29.89 9.65
N ALA A 351 -10.20 29.20 9.86
CA ALA A 351 -9.77 28.75 11.19
C ALA A 351 -9.00 29.83 11.94
#